data_AF-A0A946CJW9-F1
#
_entry.id   AF-A0A946CJW9-F1
#
_cell.length_a   1.000
_cell.length_b   1.000
_cell.length_c   1.000
_cell.angle_alpha   90.00
_cell.angle_beta   90.00
_cell.angle_gamma   90.00
#
_symmetry.space_group_name_H-M   'P 1'
#
loop_
_entity.id
_entity.type
_entity.pdbx_description
1 polymer ?
#
loop_
_entity_poly.entity_id
_entity_poly.type
_entity_poly.pdbx_seq_one_letter_code
_entity_poly.pdbx_strand_id
1 'polypeptide(L)'
;MTNDDTQRLSAETWQRVCFHIDGMAIGTSVSTLERAGVFGHLQAATTALEISEIAEKFALKAGYLNLVFRLLELQGYIDRSGDVADGKADISLTSGGRAWIADLTPYRDAPARIEQARALLAGHERRTASLDAAPAEMPHRVRCNVEGAEVAAVMTAFTRDATFDRLVEAAAAGLELGDLPYAAAADVLAQQGWVSIDDNRVRLTEAGHIASQMAPQYFYPASYLATLASVPDLLQGQGDAAMSRAADGTEGHVDRELDIEFSGLVFARTCRVPLFDLVLPLFDDTPLDEQPRAIVDCGAGDGTLLCEVYDAIVT
;
A
#
# COMPACT_ATOMS: atom_id res chain seq x y z
N MET A 1 25.84 -15.58 3.98
CA MET A 1 25.78 -14.24 4.61
C MET A 1 26.02 -14.37 6.10
N THR A 2 26.54 -13.33 6.74
CA THR A 2 26.57 -13.24 8.22
C THR A 2 25.17 -12.88 8.75
N ASN A 3 24.92 -13.06 10.05
CA ASN A 3 23.64 -12.67 10.65
C ASN A 3 23.34 -11.17 10.47
N ASP A 4 24.39 -10.32 10.56
CA ASP A 4 24.30 -8.87 10.35
C ASP A 4 23.94 -8.53 8.89
N ASP A 5 24.48 -9.27 7.92
CA ASP A 5 24.11 -9.07 6.51
C ASP A 5 22.63 -9.38 6.28
N THR A 6 22.10 -10.44 6.90
CA THR A 6 20.70 -10.85 6.76
C THR A 6 19.77 -9.80 7.38
N GLN A 7 20.13 -9.28 8.56
CA GLN A 7 19.37 -8.21 9.21
C GLN A 7 19.36 -6.93 8.37
N ARG A 8 20.50 -6.53 7.80
CA ARG A 8 20.59 -5.37 6.92
C ARG A 8 19.72 -5.57 5.66
N LEU A 9 19.84 -6.71 4.99
CA LEU A 9 19.06 -7.00 3.78
C LEU A 9 17.56 -7.00 4.07
N SER A 10 17.16 -7.53 5.23
CA SER A 10 15.76 -7.50 5.68
C SER A 10 15.27 -6.07 5.90
N ALA A 11 16.05 -5.22 6.57
CA ALA A 11 15.70 -3.82 6.79
C ALA A 11 15.60 -3.03 5.47
N GLU A 12 16.51 -3.24 4.53
CA GLU A 12 16.49 -2.62 3.20
C GLU A 12 15.27 -3.08 2.37
N THR A 13 14.94 -4.37 2.45
CA THR A 13 13.75 -4.93 1.80
C THR A 13 12.47 -4.34 2.39
N TRP A 14 12.39 -4.25 3.72
CA TRP A 14 11.27 -3.64 4.42
C TRP A 14 11.09 -2.16 4.06
N GLN A 15 12.19 -1.39 4.03
CA GLN A 15 12.15 0.02 3.63
C GLN A 15 11.59 0.18 2.20
N ARG A 16 12.01 -0.68 1.28
CA ARG A 16 11.49 -0.69 -0.10
C ARG A 16 9.99 -0.99 -0.12
N VAL A 17 9.53 -1.96 0.68
CA VAL A 17 8.10 -2.26 0.83
C VAL A 17 7.33 -1.04 1.30
N CYS A 18 7.80 -0.35 2.34
CA CYS A 18 7.18 0.88 2.83
C CYS A 18 7.13 1.95 1.74
N PHE A 19 8.22 2.18 1.00
CA PHE A 19 8.22 3.18 -0.07
C PHE A 19 7.23 2.86 -1.20
N HIS A 20 7.03 1.59 -1.55
CA HIS A 20 5.99 1.22 -2.51
C HIS A 20 4.60 1.63 -1.99
N ILE A 21 4.30 1.31 -0.73
CA ILE A 21 3.00 1.60 -0.09
C ILE A 21 2.79 3.11 0.07
N ASP A 22 3.83 3.85 0.49
CA ASP A 22 3.82 5.32 0.53
C ASP A 22 3.49 5.91 -0.84
N GLY A 23 4.10 5.36 -1.89
CA GLY A 23 3.88 5.76 -3.27
C GLY A 23 2.45 5.57 -3.75
N MET A 24 1.84 4.44 -3.42
CA MET A 24 0.43 4.18 -3.71
C MET A 24 -0.47 5.21 -3.03
N ALA A 25 -0.19 5.56 -1.77
CA ALA A 25 -0.98 6.49 -1.00
C ALA A 25 -0.87 7.95 -1.52
N ILE A 26 0.33 8.39 -1.90
CA ILE A 26 0.55 9.79 -2.30
C ILE A 26 0.50 10.00 -3.82
N GLY A 27 0.70 8.97 -4.64
CA GLY A 27 1.07 9.11 -6.04
C GLY A 27 0.06 9.88 -6.89
N THR A 28 -1.22 9.50 -6.82
CA THR A 28 -2.29 10.19 -7.57
C THR A 28 -2.57 11.59 -7.04
N SER A 29 -2.38 11.82 -5.74
CA SER A 29 -2.44 13.16 -5.13
C SER A 29 -1.32 14.05 -5.66
N VAL A 30 -0.08 13.55 -5.64
CA VAL A 30 1.11 14.27 -6.15
C VAL A 30 0.94 14.58 -7.63
N SER A 31 0.51 13.60 -8.45
CA SER A 31 0.19 13.80 -9.86
C SER A 31 -0.82 14.94 -10.07
N THR A 32 -1.90 14.94 -9.28
CA THR A 32 -2.97 15.95 -9.37
C THR A 32 -2.45 17.35 -8.99
N LEU A 33 -1.74 17.46 -7.87
CA LEU A 33 -1.20 18.73 -7.38
C LEU A 33 -0.10 19.29 -8.28
N GLU A 34 0.73 18.43 -8.87
CA GLU A 34 1.76 18.82 -9.84
C GLU A 34 1.13 19.39 -11.11
N ARG A 35 0.16 18.69 -11.70
CA ARG A 35 -0.56 19.15 -12.89
C ARG A 35 -1.33 20.44 -12.66
N ALA A 36 -1.84 20.66 -11.45
CA ALA A 36 -2.50 21.90 -11.06
C ALA A 36 -1.52 23.06 -10.79
N GLY A 37 -0.21 22.80 -10.69
CA GLY A 37 0.81 23.81 -10.41
C GLY A 37 0.95 24.18 -8.93
N VAL A 38 0.43 23.37 -8.01
CA VAL A 38 0.46 23.63 -6.56
C VAL A 38 1.90 23.64 -6.05
N PHE A 39 2.73 22.68 -6.46
CA PHE A 39 4.13 22.61 -6.03
C PHE A 39 4.97 23.79 -6.53
N GLY A 40 4.70 24.29 -7.74
CA GLY A 40 5.33 25.52 -8.24
C GLY A 40 4.97 26.74 -7.39
N HIS A 41 3.73 26.82 -6.92
CA HIS A 41 3.31 27.87 -5.99
C HIS A 41 3.99 27.76 -4.62
N LEU A 42 4.09 26.55 -4.07
CA LEU A 42 4.81 26.29 -2.83
C LEU A 42 6.31 26.62 -2.94
N GLN A 43 6.94 26.29 -4.07
CA GLN A 43 8.35 26.57 -4.29
C GLN A 43 8.64 28.08 -4.35
N ALA A 44 7.73 28.86 -4.92
CA ALA A 44 7.84 30.32 -5.01
C ALA A 44 7.54 31.05 -3.69
N ALA A 45 6.90 30.39 -2.73
CA ALA A 45 6.54 31.00 -1.45
C ALA A 45 7.76 31.21 -0.54
N THR A 46 7.82 32.37 0.08
CA THR A 46 8.86 32.76 1.06
C THR A 46 8.41 32.56 2.50
N THR A 47 7.12 32.41 2.73
CA THR A 47 6.49 32.14 4.03
C THR A 47 5.60 30.89 3.93
N ALA A 48 5.16 30.38 5.08
CA ALA A 48 4.15 29.33 5.10
C ALA A 48 2.83 29.86 4.46
N LEU A 49 2.09 28.96 3.82
CA LEU A 49 0.84 29.25 3.13
C LEU A 49 -0.31 28.52 3.82
N GLU A 50 -1.46 29.17 3.95
CA GLU A 50 -2.65 28.55 4.53
C GLU A 50 -3.24 27.53 3.53
N ILE A 51 -3.60 26.33 4.01
CA ILE A 51 -4.17 25.28 3.14
C ILE A 51 -5.49 25.72 2.50
N SER A 52 -6.31 26.51 3.20
CA SER A 52 -7.59 27.01 2.69
C SER A 52 -7.39 27.93 1.48
N GLU A 53 -6.41 28.84 1.53
CA GLU A 53 -6.04 29.74 0.43
C GLU A 53 -5.53 28.96 -0.78
N ILE A 54 -4.73 27.91 -0.57
CA ILE A 54 -4.30 27.01 -1.64
C ILE A 54 -5.52 26.30 -2.24
N ALA A 55 -6.40 25.75 -1.41
CA ALA A 55 -7.59 25.05 -1.86
C ALA A 55 -8.48 25.95 -2.73
N GLU A 56 -8.74 27.18 -2.30
CA GLU A 56 -9.51 28.16 -3.07
C GLU A 56 -8.83 28.52 -4.39
N LYS A 57 -7.53 28.84 -4.34
CA LYS A 57 -6.76 29.26 -5.52
C LYS A 57 -6.72 28.20 -6.63
N PHE A 58 -6.62 26.93 -6.25
CA PHE A 58 -6.52 25.81 -7.20
C PHE A 58 -7.85 25.06 -7.39
N ALA A 59 -8.96 25.59 -6.86
CA ALA A 59 -10.28 24.97 -6.90
C ALA A 59 -10.29 23.51 -6.41
N LEU A 60 -9.60 23.25 -5.30
CA LEU A 60 -9.49 21.95 -4.65
C LEU A 60 -10.33 21.90 -3.36
N LYS A 61 -10.67 20.70 -2.90
CA LYS A 61 -11.37 20.48 -1.64
C LYS A 61 -10.39 20.54 -0.46
N ALA A 62 -10.56 21.54 0.40
CA ALA A 62 -9.69 21.79 1.56
C ALA A 62 -9.54 20.58 2.51
N GLY A 63 -10.61 19.79 2.70
CA GLY A 63 -10.56 18.58 3.54
C GLY A 63 -9.60 17.51 2.98
N TYR A 64 -9.73 17.17 1.70
CA TYR A 64 -8.81 16.23 1.05
C TYR A 64 -7.40 16.81 0.93
N LEU A 65 -7.28 18.11 0.66
CA LEU A 65 -5.98 18.77 0.59
C LEU A 65 -5.22 18.73 1.93
N ASN A 66 -5.94 18.88 3.05
CA ASN A 66 -5.37 18.68 4.40
C ASN A 66 -4.83 17.27 4.59
N LEU A 67 -5.56 16.25 4.16
CA LEU A 67 -5.11 14.86 4.22
C LEU A 67 -3.84 14.65 3.37
N VAL A 68 -3.84 15.15 2.13
CA VAL A 68 -2.66 15.03 1.25
C VAL A 68 -1.44 15.70 1.86
N PHE A 69 -1.57 16.91 2.40
CA PHE A 69 -0.45 17.58 3.04
C PHE A 69 0.00 16.92 4.34
N ARG A 70 -0.91 16.25 5.08
CA ARG A 70 -0.52 15.38 6.20
C ARG A 70 0.31 14.20 5.71
N LEU A 71 -0.06 13.56 4.62
CA LEU A 71 0.72 12.45 4.06
C LEU A 71 2.11 12.96 3.64
N LEU A 72 2.20 14.09 2.94
CA LEU A 72 3.48 14.67 2.53
C LEU A 72 4.36 15.13 3.71
N GLU A 73 3.75 15.55 4.81
CA GLU A 73 4.45 15.81 6.07
C GLU A 73 5.06 14.53 6.65
N LEU A 74 4.31 13.43 6.69
CA LEU A 74 4.83 12.13 7.15
C LEU A 74 5.98 11.62 6.27
N GLN A 75 6.00 12.01 4.99
CA GLN A 75 7.11 11.70 4.09
C GLN A 75 8.34 12.63 4.30
N GLY A 76 8.20 13.71 5.07
CA GLY A 76 9.24 14.71 5.34
C GLY A 76 9.38 15.79 4.27
N TYR A 77 8.41 15.94 3.36
CA TYR A 77 8.46 16.92 2.28
C TYR A 77 7.89 18.29 2.68
N ILE A 78 6.97 18.32 3.63
CA ILE A 78 6.27 19.53 4.06
C ILE A 78 6.26 19.60 5.59
N ASP A 79 6.43 20.80 6.13
CA ASP A 79 6.14 21.10 7.53
C ASP A 79 4.75 21.72 7.64
N ARG A 80 3.95 21.27 8.61
CA ARG A 80 2.65 21.86 8.94
C ARG A 80 2.72 22.61 10.27
N SER A 81 2.07 23.76 10.34
CA SER A 81 1.98 24.59 11.55
C SER A 81 0.59 25.22 11.68
N GLY A 82 0.37 26.06 12.69
CA GLY A 82 -0.93 26.69 12.95
C GLY A 82 -1.88 25.80 13.74
N ASP A 83 -3.19 25.95 13.51
CA ASP A 83 -4.23 25.17 14.18
C ASP A 83 -4.60 23.94 13.35
N VAL A 84 -3.74 22.92 13.46
CA VAL A 84 -3.86 21.68 12.70
C VAL A 84 -5.11 20.89 13.09
N ALA A 85 -5.56 20.99 14.34
CA ALA A 85 -6.72 20.25 14.85
C ALA A 85 -8.03 20.75 14.21
N ASP A 86 -8.14 22.08 14.02
CA ASP A 86 -9.31 22.71 13.41
C ASP A 86 -9.20 22.88 11.89
N GLY A 87 -8.16 22.29 11.26
CA GLY A 87 -7.98 22.30 9.81
C GLY A 87 -7.49 23.63 9.22
N LYS A 88 -7.03 24.57 10.08
CA LYS A 88 -6.41 25.86 9.70
C LYS A 88 -4.90 25.74 9.78
N ALA A 89 -4.37 24.76 9.05
CA ALA A 89 -2.94 24.52 9.01
C ALA A 89 -2.27 25.37 7.92
N ASP A 90 -1.11 25.90 8.27
CA ASP A 90 -0.17 26.48 7.33
C ASP A 90 0.84 25.44 6.89
N ILE A 91 1.37 25.57 5.67
CA ILE A 91 2.37 24.64 5.13
C ILE A 91 3.58 25.35 4.54
N SER A 92 4.74 24.72 4.67
CA SER A 92 5.96 25.13 3.97
C SER A 92 6.79 23.92 3.55
N LEU A 93 7.59 24.08 2.49
CA LEU A 93 8.47 23.00 2.02
C LEU A 93 9.69 22.87 2.93
N THR A 94 9.99 21.63 3.34
CA THR A 94 11.26 21.29 3.98
C THR A 94 12.41 21.41 2.97
N SER A 95 13.66 21.33 3.43
CA SER A 95 14.82 21.23 2.53
C SER A 95 14.73 19.99 1.62
N GLY A 96 14.26 18.86 2.16
CA GLY A 96 14.01 17.63 1.41
C GLY A 96 12.88 17.78 0.40
N GLY A 97 11.78 18.45 0.77
CA GLY A 97 10.67 18.77 -0.14
C GLY A 97 11.10 19.64 -1.32
N ARG A 98 11.95 20.65 -1.08
CA ARG A 98 12.49 21.50 -2.15
C ARG A 98 13.35 20.72 -3.14
N ALA A 99 14.14 19.75 -2.67
CA ALA A 99 14.91 18.87 -3.55
C ALA A 99 13.99 17.92 -4.34
N TRP A 100 13.02 17.30 -3.65
CA TRP A 100 12.07 16.36 -4.23
C TRP A 100 11.20 16.96 -5.35
N ILE A 101 10.91 18.26 -5.32
CA ILE A 101 10.14 18.92 -6.39
C ILE A 101 10.76 18.74 -7.79
N ALA A 102 12.09 18.59 -7.89
CA ALA A 102 12.76 18.33 -9.17
C ALA A 102 12.38 16.97 -9.78
N ASP A 103 11.93 16.03 -8.94
CA ASP A 103 11.65 14.64 -9.28
C ASP A 103 10.14 14.34 -9.32
N LEU A 104 9.29 15.35 -9.54
CA LEU A 104 7.83 15.16 -9.60
C LEU A 104 7.33 14.59 -10.93
N THR A 105 8.05 14.81 -12.02
CA THR A 105 7.62 14.40 -13.37
C THR A 105 7.19 12.92 -13.46
N PRO A 106 7.93 11.95 -12.86
CA PRO A 106 7.55 10.55 -12.85
C PRO A 106 6.19 10.25 -12.19
N TYR A 107 5.73 11.07 -11.24
CA TYR A 107 4.43 10.86 -10.58
C TYR A 107 3.25 11.12 -11.52
N ARG A 108 3.45 11.77 -12.67
CA ARG A 108 2.39 12.02 -13.65
C ARG A 108 1.72 10.74 -14.14
N ASP A 109 2.45 9.62 -14.14
CA ASP A 109 1.97 8.32 -14.58
C ASP A 109 1.21 7.53 -13.49
N ALA A 110 1.17 8.03 -12.25
CA ALA A 110 0.55 7.31 -11.13
C ALA A 110 -0.91 6.88 -11.40
N PRO A 111 -1.80 7.71 -12.01
CA PRO A 111 -3.15 7.26 -12.33
C PRO A 111 -3.18 6.08 -13.31
N ALA A 112 -2.32 6.08 -14.34
CA ALA A 112 -2.25 4.99 -15.31
C ALA A 112 -1.74 3.70 -14.66
N ARG A 113 -0.74 3.81 -13.78
CA ARG A 113 -0.18 2.69 -13.01
C ARG A 113 -1.19 2.04 -12.07
N ILE A 114 -2.04 2.84 -11.43
CA ILE A 114 -3.15 2.34 -10.60
C ILE A 114 -4.15 1.56 -11.47
N GLU A 115 -4.53 2.07 -12.63
CA GLU A 115 -5.46 1.36 -13.52
C GLU A 115 -4.89 0.05 -14.06
N GLN A 116 -3.59 0.00 -14.37
CA GLN A 116 -2.90 -1.25 -14.73
C GLN A 116 -2.89 -2.24 -13.57
N ALA A 117 -2.54 -1.80 -12.36
CA ALA A 117 -2.60 -2.63 -11.16
C ALA A 117 -4.00 -3.25 -10.95
N ARG A 118 -5.07 -2.47 -11.17
CA ARG A 118 -6.46 -2.95 -11.13
C ARG A 118 -6.74 -3.98 -12.22
N ALA A 119 -6.31 -3.69 -13.45
CA ALA A 119 -6.53 -4.58 -14.58
C ALA A 119 -5.78 -5.93 -14.43
N LEU A 120 -4.58 -5.90 -13.83
CA LEU A 120 -3.80 -7.08 -13.47
C LEU A 120 -4.54 -7.94 -12.46
N LEU A 121 -4.99 -7.36 -11.33
CA LEU A 121 -5.70 -8.10 -10.28
C LEU A 121 -7.06 -8.63 -10.75
N ALA A 122 -7.70 -7.94 -11.70
CA ALA A 122 -8.92 -8.41 -12.33
C ALA A 122 -8.70 -9.46 -13.45
N GLY A 123 -7.44 -9.83 -13.73
CA GLY A 123 -7.08 -10.87 -14.71
C GLY A 123 -7.18 -10.46 -16.19
N HIS A 124 -7.28 -9.15 -16.48
CA HIS A 124 -7.50 -8.62 -17.83
C HIS A 124 -6.20 -8.39 -18.64
N GLU A 125 -5.02 -8.49 -18.01
CA GLU A 125 -3.75 -8.00 -18.58
C GLU A 125 -2.78 -9.06 -19.13
N ARG A 126 -3.19 -10.32 -19.39
CA ARG A 126 -2.26 -11.39 -19.86
C ARG A 126 -1.40 -11.07 -21.12
N ARG A 127 -1.54 -9.90 -21.74
CA ARG A 127 -0.82 -9.48 -22.97
C ARG A 127 -0.34 -8.03 -23.01
N THR A 128 -0.47 -7.23 -21.96
CA THR A 128 0.06 -5.84 -21.95
C THR A 128 1.57 -5.85 -21.66
N ALA A 129 2.30 -4.97 -22.36
CA ALA A 129 3.71 -4.75 -22.09
C ALA A 129 3.87 -4.01 -20.75
N SER A 130 4.93 -4.34 -20.00
CA SER A 130 5.35 -3.55 -18.83
C SER A 130 5.42 -2.07 -19.21
N LEU A 131 5.01 -1.17 -18.32
CA LEU A 131 5.48 0.21 -18.45
C LEU A 131 7.00 0.22 -18.45
N ASP A 132 7.58 1.16 -19.19
CA ASP A 132 9.02 1.38 -19.18
C ASP A 132 9.48 1.51 -17.73
N ALA A 133 10.55 0.78 -17.39
CA ALA A 133 11.17 0.86 -16.09
C ALA A 133 11.49 2.33 -15.78
N ALA A 134 11.34 2.72 -14.51
CA ALA A 134 11.74 4.05 -14.10
C ALA A 134 13.23 4.28 -14.45
N PRO A 135 13.60 5.46 -15.00
CA PRO A 135 14.99 5.78 -15.33
C PRO A 135 15.98 5.44 -14.20
N ALA A 136 17.12 4.84 -14.56
CA ALA A 136 18.11 4.35 -13.59
C ALA A 136 18.66 5.45 -12.65
N GLU A 137 18.72 6.70 -13.13
CA GLU A 137 19.21 7.86 -12.39
C GLU A 137 18.20 8.42 -11.37
N MET A 138 16.96 7.89 -11.35
CA MET A 138 15.91 8.35 -10.44
C MET A 138 16.27 8.05 -8.96
N PRO A 139 16.03 8.98 -8.03
CA PRO A 139 16.21 8.72 -6.61
C PRO A 139 15.45 7.47 -6.18
N HIS A 140 16.10 6.60 -5.41
CA HIS A 140 15.58 5.26 -5.08
C HIS A 140 14.16 5.31 -4.48
N ARG A 141 13.89 6.24 -3.56
CA ARG A 141 12.55 6.44 -2.97
C ARG A 141 11.51 6.83 -4.02
N VAL A 142 11.83 7.76 -4.91
CA VAL A 142 10.91 8.22 -5.97
C VAL A 142 10.58 7.07 -6.92
N ARG A 143 11.58 6.28 -7.32
CA ARG A 143 11.37 5.07 -8.12
C ARG A 143 10.41 4.10 -7.44
N CYS A 144 10.66 3.78 -6.17
CA CYS A 144 9.78 2.92 -5.38
C CYS A 144 8.36 3.50 -5.32
N ASN A 145 8.23 4.82 -5.13
CA ASN A 145 6.92 5.44 -5.04
C ASN A 145 6.12 5.30 -6.34
N VAL A 146 6.75 5.48 -7.51
CA VAL A 146 6.05 5.38 -8.79
C VAL A 146 5.74 3.93 -9.19
N GLU A 147 6.60 2.97 -8.83
CA GLU A 147 6.41 1.54 -9.14
C GLU A 147 5.44 0.83 -8.19
N GLY A 148 5.11 1.45 -7.05
CA GLY A 148 4.43 0.79 -5.94
C GLY A 148 3.11 0.09 -6.29
N ALA A 149 2.28 0.66 -7.17
CA ALA A 149 1.00 0.08 -7.55
C ALA A 149 1.16 -1.25 -8.32
N GLU A 150 2.08 -1.30 -9.27
CA GLU A 150 2.36 -2.50 -10.06
C GLU A 150 2.99 -3.59 -9.21
N VAL A 151 3.94 -3.20 -8.35
CA VAL A 151 4.56 -4.13 -7.40
C VAL A 151 3.50 -4.70 -6.47
N ALA A 152 2.62 -3.88 -5.91
CA ALA A 152 1.55 -4.34 -5.04
C ALA A 152 0.60 -5.33 -5.73
N ALA A 153 0.25 -5.07 -7.00
CA ALA A 153 -0.58 -5.97 -7.79
C ALA A 153 0.09 -7.33 -8.04
N VAL A 154 1.37 -7.32 -8.44
CA VAL A 154 2.13 -8.56 -8.65
C VAL A 154 2.33 -9.34 -7.35
N MET A 155 2.73 -8.66 -6.28
CA MET A 155 2.93 -9.28 -4.97
C MET A 155 1.62 -9.91 -4.45
N THR A 156 0.49 -9.21 -4.62
CA THR A 156 -0.82 -9.72 -4.24
C THR A 156 -1.22 -10.92 -5.10
N ALA A 157 -1.11 -10.82 -6.43
CA ALA A 157 -1.48 -11.89 -7.35
C ALA A 157 -0.66 -13.17 -7.10
N PHE A 158 0.66 -13.04 -6.97
CA PHE A 158 1.58 -14.18 -6.76
C PHE A 158 1.39 -14.86 -5.40
N THR A 159 0.93 -14.13 -4.38
CA THR A 159 0.55 -14.74 -3.10
C THR A 159 -0.77 -15.50 -3.25
N ARG A 160 -1.80 -14.90 -3.86
CA ARG A 160 -3.14 -15.52 -3.97
C ARG A 160 -3.17 -16.76 -4.86
N ASP A 161 -2.31 -16.83 -5.89
CA ASP A 161 -2.24 -17.98 -6.79
C ASP A 161 -1.11 -19.00 -6.45
N ALA A 162 -0.47 -18.82 -5.29
CA ALA A 162 0.63 -19.64 -4.78
C ALA A 162 1.88 -19.66 -5.69
N THR A 163 2.06 -18.68 -6.59
CA THR A 163 3.28 -18.56 -7.40
C THR A 163 4.53 -18.35 -6.53
N PHE A 164 4.44 -17.60 -5.43
CA PHE A 164 5.57 -17.49 -4.50
C PHE A 164 5.95 -18.82 -3.87
N ASP A 165 4.98 -19.64 -3.45
CA ASP A 165 5.24 -20.95 -2.88
C ASP A 165 5.91 -21.87 -3.92
N ARG A 166 5.44 -21.84 -5.17
CA ARG A 166 6.07 -22.56 -6.29
C ARG A 166 7.49 -22.10 -6.57
N LEU A 167 7.77 -20.79 -6.51
CA LEU A 167 9.12 -20.25 -6.66
C LEU A 167 10.04 -20.67 -5.51
N VAL A 168 9.53 -20.69 -4.28
CA VAL A 168 10.26 -21.17 -3.10
C VAL A 168 10.57 -22.66 -3.23
N GLU A 169 9.60 -23.48 -3.63
CA GLU A 169 9.76 -24.91 -3.84
C GLU A 169 10.75 -25.22 -4.98
N ALA A 170 10.66 -24.50 -6.09
CA ALA A 170 11.55 -24.68 -7.23
C ALA A 170 13.00 -24.29 -6.92
N ALA A 171 13.23 -23.39 -5.94
CA ALA A 171 14.53 -22.94 -5.49
C ALA A 171 15.49 -22.65 -6.67
N ALA A 172 16.65 -23.31 -6.73
CA ALA A 172 17.64 -23.11 -7.79
C ALA A 172 17.19 -23.58 -9.18
N ALA A 173 16.18 -24.46 -9.28
CA ALA A 173 15.64 -24.85 -10.59
C ALA A 173 14.82 -23.72 -11.21
N GLY A 174 14.15 -22.89 -10.41
CA GLY A 174 13.28 -21.81 -10.87
C GLY A 174 12.05 -22.30 -11.64
N LEU A 175 11.16 -21.36 -11.97
CA LEU A 175 10.00 -21.59 -12.84
C LEU A 175 10.31 -21.14 -14.26
N GLU A 176 9.71 -21.76 -15.28
CA GLU A 176 9.76 -21.23 -16.63
C GLU A 176 8.99 -19.90 -16.69
N LEU A 177 9.52 -18.90 -17.41
CA LEU A 177 8.90 -17.58 -17.52
C LEU A 177 7.46 -17.65 -18.06
N GLY A 178 7.20 -18.59 -18.97
CA GLY A 178 5.87 -18.84 -19.54
C GLY A 178 4.87 -19.48 -18.58
N ASP A 179 5.32 -20.02 -17.44
CA ASP A 179 4.47 -20.62 -16.41
C ASP A 179 3.98 -19.61 -15.38
N LEU A 180 4.48 -18.37 -15.44
CA LEU A 180 4.00 -17.28 -14.60
C LEU A 180 2.63 -16.80 -15.11
N PRO A 181 1.72 -16.42 -14.20
CA PRO A 181 0.36 -15.97 -14.56
C PRO A 181 0.38 -14.68 -15.41
N TYR A 182 1.45 -13.89 -15.28
CA TYR A 182 1.68 -12.63 -15.98
C TYR A 182 3.15 -12.51 -16.36
N ALA A 183 3.47 -12.45 -17.66
CA ALA A 183 4.85 -12.46 -18.13
C ALA A 183 5.66 -11.24 -17.63
N ALA A 184 5.01 -10.07 -17.59
CA ALA A 184 5.66 -8.85 -17.07
C ALA A 184 5.78 -8.81 -15.54
N ALA A 185 5.19 -9.77 -14.80
CA ALA A 185 5.40 -9.86 -13.34
C ALA A 185 6.87 -10.14 -13.01
N ALA A 186 7.53 -10.97 -13.83
CA ALA A 186 8.93 -11.27 -13.65
C ALA A 186 9.77 -10.00 -13.78
N ASP A 187 9.49 -9.16 -14.79
CA ASP A 187 10.20 -7.90 -15.00
C ASP A 187 9.99 -6.92 -13.85
N VAL A 188 8.75 -6.78 -13.36
CA VAL A 188 8.43 -5.93 -12.19
C VAL A 188 9.24 -6.37 -10.97
N LEU A 189 9.27 -7.67 -10.66
CA LEU A 189 10.04 -8.18 -9.53
C LEU A 189 11.56 -8.13 -9.76
N ALA A 190 12.02 -8.26 -11.01
CA ALA A 190 13.43 -8.19 -11.38
C ALA A 190 13.97 -6.76 -11.20
N GLN A 191 13.18 -5.74 -11.54
CA GLN A 191 13.50 -4.33 -11.28
C GLN A 191 13.69 -4.04 -9.78
N GLN A 192 12.99 -4.79 -8.91
CA GLN A 192 13.18 -4.71 -7.47
C GLN A 192 14.41 -5.47 -6.96
N GLY A 193 15.05 -6.27 -7.82
CA GLY A 193 16.10 -7.22 -7.45
C GLY A 193 15.58 -8.41 -6.68
N TRP A 194 14.27 -8.70 -6.73
CA TRP A 194 13.61 -9.78 -6.00
C TRP A 194 13.58 -11.08 -6.79
N VAL A 195 13.68 -11.02 -8.12
CA VAL A 195 13.91 -12.22 -8.95
C VAL A 195 15.09 -12.02 -9.89
N SER A 196 15.75 -13.12 -10.25
CA SER A 196 16.64 -13.19 -11.41
C SER A 196 15.93 -13.89 -12.56
N ILE A 197 16.23 -13.45 -13.78
CA ILE A 197 15.76 -14.07 -15.01
C ILE A 197 16.98 -14.50 -15.82
N ASP A 198 17.16 -15.80 -15.98
CA ASP A 198 18.27 -16.41 -16.73
C ASP A 198 17.80 -17.70 -17.41
N ASP A 199 18.18 -17.89 -18.68
CA ASP A 199 17.79 -19.03 -19.51
C ASP A 199 16.27 -19.33 -19.48
N ASN A 200 15.45 -18.29 -19.65
CA ASN A 200 13.97 -18.35 -19.60
C ASN A 200 13.40 -18.83 -18.24
N ARG A 201 14.21 -18.78 -17.18
CA ARG A 201 13.81 -19.20 -15.84
C ARG A 201 13.84 -18.06 -14.85
N VAL A 202 12.86 -18.06 -13.96
CA VAL A 202 12.66 -17.06 -12.91
C VAL A 202 12.97 -17.70 -11.57
N ARG A 203 13.82 -17.05 -10.78
CA ARG A 203 14.27 -17.50 -9.46
C ARG A 203 14.18 -16.37 -8.46
N LEU A 204 13.77 -16.67 -7.22
CA LEU A 204 13.86 -15.71 -6.13
C LEU A 204 15.33 -15.44 -5.81
N THR A 205 15.67 -14.16 -5.66
CA THR A 205 16.92 -13.77 -5.00
C THR A 205 16.76 -13.91 -3.49
N GLU A 206 17.84 -13.71 -2.73
CA GLU A 206 17.74 -13.68 -1.27
C GLU A 206 16.81 -12.55 -0.78
N ALA A 207 16.89 -11.37 -1.40
CA ALA A 207 15.95 -10.28 -1.16
C ALA A 207 14.52 -10.66 -1.54
N GLY A 208 14.34 -11.42 -2.64
CA GLY A 208 13.04 -11.94 -3.05
C GLY A 208 12.42 -12.91 -2.07
N HIS A 209 13.22 -13.80 -1.48
CA HIS A 209 12.74 -14.69 -0.41
C HIS A 209 12.23 -13.90 0.80
N ILE A 210 12.92 -12.83 1.19
CA ILE A 210 12.45 -11.94 2.26
C ILE A 210 11.18 -11.20 1.83
N ALA A 211 11.17 -10.61 0.63
CA ALA A 211 10.05 -9.84 0.11
C ALA A 211 8.76 -10.69 0.00
N SER A 212 8.87 -11.96 -0.44
CA SER A 212 7.72 -12.87 -0.55
C SER A 212 7.02 -13.11 0.79
N GLN A 213 7.76 -13.11 1.90
CA GLN A 213 7.18 -13.23 3.25
C GLN A 213 6.44 -11.96 3.68
N MET A 214 6.84 -10.81 3.14
CA MET A 214 6.22 -9.49 3.36
C MET A 214 5.09 -9.20 2.37
N ALA A 215 4.87 -10.03 1.35
CA ALA A 215 3.88 -9.81 0.29
C ALA A 215 2.45 -9.49 0.81
N PRO A 216 1.96 -10.12 1.90
CA PRO A 216 0.65 -9.76 2.45
C PRO A 216 0.48 -8.29 2.85
N GLN A 217 1.57 -7.56 3.12
CA GLN A 217 1.51 -6.13 3.44
C GLN A 217 0.99 -5.28 2.27
N TYR A 218 1.00 -5.81 1.05
CA TYR A 218 0.41 -5.17 -0.12
C TYR A 218 -1.10 -5.36 -0.26
N PHE A 219 -1.71 -6.31 0.46
CA PHE A 219 -3.12 -6.63 0.26
C PHE A 219 -4.01 -5.45 0.66
N TYR A 220 -3.67 -4.76 1.75
CA TYR A 220 -4.41 -3.59 2.20
C TYR A 220 -4.36 -2.43 1.20
N PRO A 221 -3.21 -1.89 0.77
CA PRO A 221 -3.22 -0.82 -0.23
C PRO A 221 -3.76 -1.30 -1.59
N ALA A 222 -3.62 -2.59 -1.95
CA ALA A 222 -4.22 -3.16 -3.15
C ALA A 222 -5.76 -3.19 -3.08
N SER A 223 -6.36 -3.42 -1.91
CA SER A 223 -7.83 -3.42 -1.77
C SER A 223 -8.43 -2.03 -2.00
N TYR A 224 -7.65 -0.96 -1.81
CA TYR A 224 -8.10 0.43 -2.02
C TYR A 224 -7.71 1.02 -3.38
N LEU A 225 -7.26 0.23 -4.36
CA LEU A 225 -6.88 0.76 -5.69
C LEU A 225 -8.00 1.59 -6.35
N ALA A 226 -9.27 1.22 -6.17
CA ALA A 226 -10.40 2.00 -6.67
C ALA A 226 -10.53 3.37 -5.97
N THR A 227 -10.28 3.43 -4.66
CA THR A 227 -10.19 4.69 -3.92
C THR A 227 -9.02 5.54 -4.41
N LEU A 228 -7.83 4.94 -4.54
CA LEU A 228 -6.61 5.62 -4.98
C LEU A 228 -6.74 6.19 -6.41
N ALA A 229 -7.44 5.48 -7.29
CA ALA A 229 -7.79 5.94 -8.64
C ALA A 229 -8.72 7.16 -8.63
N SER A 230 -9.60 7.25 -7.62
CA SER A 230 -10.62 8.30 -7.49
C SER A 230 -10.08 9.57 -6.82
N VAL A 231 -8.87 9.56 -6.27
CA VAL A 231 -8.25 10.71 -5.57
C VAL A 231 -8.25 12.01 -6.39
N PRO A 232 -7.92 12.03 -7.71
CA PRO A 232 -8.00 13.25 -8.50
C PRO A 232 -9.41 13.89 -8.48
N ASP A 233 -10.45 13.06 -8.60
CA ASP A 233 -11.84 13.51 -8.58
C ASP A 233 -12.26 13.94 -7.18
N LEU A 234 -11.82 13.24 -6.13
CA LEU A 234 -12.06 13.61 -4.73
C LEU A 234 -11.46 14.99 -4.42
N LEU A 235 -10.22 15.24 -4.84
CA LEU A 235 -9.54 16.54 -4.68
C LEU A 235 -10.28 17.67 -5.40
N GLN A 236 -10.96 17.39 -6.51
CA GLN A 236 -11.76 18.35 -7.27
C GLN A 236 -13.22 18.43 -6.81
N GLY A 237 -13.64 17.58 -5.87
CA GLY A 237 -15.03 17.53 -5.39
C GLY A 237 -16.01 16.83 -6.32
N GLN A 238 -15.52 15.95 -7.18
CA GLN A 238 -16.28 15.17 -8.15
C GLN A 238 -16.37 13.68 -7.79
N GLY A 239 -15.68 13.23 -6.74
CA GLY A 239 -15.55 11.82 -6.37
C GLY A 239 -16.62 11.25 -5.41
N ASP A 240 -17.60 12.03 -4.96
CA ASP A 240 -18.57 11.59 -3.94
C ASP A 240 -19.36 10.34 -4.37
N ALA A 241 -19.66 10.22 -5.67
CA ALA A 241 -20.35 9.06 -6.23
C ALA A 241 -19.48 7.79 -6.16
N ALA A 242 -18.16 7.90 -6.36
CA ALA A 242 -17.25 6.77 -6.32
C ALA A 242 -17.12 6.18 -4.89
N MET A 243 -17.29 7.02 -3.87
CA MET A 243 -17.22 6.60 -2.46
C MET A 243 -18.56 6.07 -1.93
N SER A 244 -19.65 6.25 -2.68
CA SER A 244 -20.99 5.87 -2.26
C SER A 244 -21.20 4.35 -2.34
N ARG A 245 -22.05 3.83 -1.45
CA ARG A 245 -22.51 2.43 -1.52
C ARG A 245 -23.57 2.25 -2.59
N ALA A 246 -23.54 1.12 -3.27
CA ALA A 246 -24.62 0.67 -4.13
C ALA A 246 -25.88 0.37 -3.30
N ALA A 247 -27.02 0.21 -3.97
CA ALA A 247 -28.32 0.02 -3.32
C ALA A 247 -28.40 -1.28 -2.50
N ASP A 248 -27.60 -2.29 -2.85
CA ASP A 248 -27.45 -3.56 -2.13
C ASP A 248 -26.41 -3.49 -1.00
N GLY A 249 -25.81 -2.32 -0.77
CA GLY A 249 -24.77 -2.11 0.24
C GLY A 249 -23.36 -2.39 -0.25
N THR A 250 -23.16 -2.85 -1.50
CA THR A 250 -21.82 -3.10 -2.05
C THR A 250 -21.01 -1.80 -2.14
N GLU A 251 -19.74 -1.89 -1.75
CA GLU A 251 -18.79 -0.78 -1.77
C GLU A 251 -17.93 -0.86 -3.02
N GLY A 252 -18.01 0.15 -3.90
CA GLY A 252 -17.20 0.19 -5.13
C GLY A 252 -15.80 0.76 -4.94
N HIS A 253 -15.54 1.39 -3.79
CA HIS A 253 -14.28 2.07 -3.49
C HIS A 253 -13.20 1.14 -2.90
N VAL A 254 -13.59 -0.05 -2.46
CA VAL A 254 -12.71 -1.04 -1.80
C VAL A 254 -13.04 -2.45 -2.29
N ASP A 255 -12.01 -3.25 -2.56
CA ASP A 255 -12.12 -4.69 -2.72
C ASP A 255 -12.30 -5.33 -1.34
N ARG A 256 -13.56 -5.54 -0.97
CA ARG A 256 -13.92 -6.06 0.36
C ARG A 256 -13.43 -7.48 0.59
N GLU A 257 -13.31 -8.29 -0.45
CA GLU A 257 -12.79 -9.66 -0.33
C GLU A 257 -11.32 -9.62 0.08
N LEU A 258 -10.51 -8.82 -0.62
CA LEU A 258 -9.08 -8.68 -0.32
C LEU A 258 -8.82 -7.99 1.03
N ASP A 259 -9.66 -7.02 1.41
CA ASP A 259 -9.62 -6.34 2.71
C ASP A 259 -9.89 -7.30 3.88
N ILE A 260 -10.88 -8.20 3.74
CA ILE A 260 -11.18 -9.24 4.73
C ILE A 260 -10.04 -10.27 4.78
N GLU A 261 -9.54 -10.71 3.63
CA GLU A 261 -8.43 -11.66 3.53
C GLU A 261 -7.18 -11.12 4.26
N PHE A 262 -6.82 -9.86 4.04
CA PHE A 262 -5.72 -9.20 4.75
C PHE A 262 -5.95 -9.18 6.27
N SER A 263 -7.15 -8.81 6.70
CA SER A 263 -7.50 -8.75 8.13
C SER A 263 -7.36 -10.12 8.81
N GLY A 264 -7.77 -11.18 8.13
CA GLY A 264 -7.57 -12.56 8.58
C GLY A 264 -6.08 -12.92 8.72
N LEU A 265 -5.24 -12.52 7.78
CA LEU A 265 -3.79 -12.75 7.85
C LEU A 265 -3.13 -12.00 9.01
N VAL A 266 -3.52 -10.74 9.25
CA VAL A 266 -3.03 -9.94 10.39
C VAL A 266 -3.46 -10.59 11.70
N PHE A 267 -4.72 -11.03 11.80
CA PHE A 267 -5.20 -11.75 12.97
C PHE A 267 -4.36 -13.00 13.25
N ALA A 268 -4.25 -13.89 12.26
CA ALA A 268 -3.56 -15.17 12.41
C ALA A 268 -2.07 -15.02 12.77
N ARG A 269 -1.38 -14.03 12.19
CA ARG A 269 0.07 -13.87 12.35
C ARG A 269 0.49 -13.00 13.53
N THR A 270 -0.34 -12.02 13.92
CA THR A 270 0.11 -10.97 14.84
C THR A 270 -0.82 -10.79 16.02
N CYS A 271 -2.14 -10.82 15.83
CA CYS A 271 -3.08 -10.50 16.91
C CYS A 271 -3.53 -11.71 17.72
N ARG A 272 -3.51 -12.92 17.14
CA ARG A 272 -4.03 -14.14 17.78
C ARG A 272 -3.41 -14.40 19.16
N VAL A 273 -2.09 -14.43 19.25
CA VAL A 273 -1.39 -14.71 20.52
C VAL A 273 -1.66 -13.62 21.57
N PRO A 274 -1.44 -12.32 21.30
CA PRO A 274 -1.77 -11.27 22.25
C PRO A 274 -3.25 -11.24 22.67
N LEU A 275 -4.17 -11.56 21.75
CA LEU A 275 -5.58 -11.66 22.07
C LEU A 275 -5.83 -12.81 23.07
N PHE A 276 -5.24 -13.98 22.82
CA PHE A 276 -5.43 -15.14 23.68
C PHE A 276 -4.81 -14.91 25.06
N ASP A 277 -3.64 -14.26 25.13
CA ASP A 277 -3.01 -13.87 26.39
C ASP A 277 -3.90 -12.95 27.25
N LEU A 278 -4.81 -12.19 26.62
CA LEU A 278 -5.77 -11.33 27.31
C LEU A 278 -7.09 -12.05 27.63
N VAL A 279 -7.57 -12.91 26.72
CA VAL A 279 -8.90 -13.50 26.80
C VAL A 279 -8.92 -14.80 27.60
N LEU A 280 -7.97 -15.72 27.37
CA LEU A 280 -7.99 -17.04 28.00
C LEU A 280 -7.93 -16.99 29.54
N PRO A 281 -7.15 -16.10 30.19
CA PRO A 281 -7.17 -15.99 31.65
C PRO A 281 -8.55 -15.65 32.24
N LEU A 282 -9.45 -15.01 31.49
CA LEU A 282 -10.82 -14.73 31.94
C LEU A 282 -11.68 -15.99 32.04
N PHE A 283 -11.29 -17.08 31.40
CA PHE A 283 -12.00 -18.36 31.40
C PHE A 283 -11.23 -19.46 32.14
N ASP A 284 -9.90 -19.38 32.20
CA ASP A 284 -9.05 -20.36 32.89
C ASP A 284 -8.96 -20.11 34.39
N ASP A 285 -8.79 -18.85 34.81
CA ASP A 285 -8.46 -18.49 36.19
C ASP A 285 -9.67 -17.97 36.99
N THR A 286 -10.81 -17.76 36.32
CA THR A 286 -12.01 -17.16 36.91
C THR A 286 -13.05 -18.25 37.24
N PRO A 287 -13.65 -18.26 38.45
CA PRO A 287 -14.75 -19.16 38.78
C PRO A 287 -15.90 -19.08 37.76
N LEU A 288 -16.51 -20.22 37.42
CA LEU A 288 -17.47 -20.34 36.31
C LEU A 288 -18.65 -19.34 36.39
N ASP A 289 -19.11 -19.00 37.60
CA ASP A 289 -20.21 -18.07 37.84
C ASP A 289 -19.82 -16.59 37.66
N GLU A 290 -18.52 -16.29 37.61
CA GLU A 290 -17.95 -14.96 37.40
C GLU A 290 -17.42 -14.76 35.96
N GLN A 291 -17.37 -15.82 35.14
CA GLN A 291 -16.87 -15.75 33.77
C GLN A 291 -17.78 -14.91 32.84
N PRO A 292 -17.21 -14.27 31.79
CA PRO A 292 -18.00 -13.63 30.76
C PRO A 292 -18.98 -14.60 30.09
N ARG A 293 -20.26 -14.21 29.99
CA ARG A 293 -21.30 -15.07 29.38
C ARG A 293 -21.39 -14.95 27.86
N ALA A 294 -20.78 -13.92 27.28
CA ALA A 294 -20.78 -13.67 25.86
C ALA A 294 -19.51 -12.91 25.46
N ILE A 295 -18.99 -13.25 24.28
CA ILE A 295 -17.98 -12.47 23.58
C ILE A 295 -18.67 -11.86 22.37
N VAL A 296 -18.58 -10.54 22.22
CA VAL A 296 -19.22 -9.80 21.12
C VAL A 296 -18.12 -9.14 20.31
N ASP A 297 -17.97 -9.59 19.06
CA ASP A 297 -17.02 -9.03 18.10
C ASP A 297 -17.74 -8.09 17.12
N CYS A 298 -17.54 -6.79 17.32
CA CYS A 298 -18.14 -5.74 16.51
C CYS A 298 -17.33 -5.55 15.22
N GLY A 299 -17.74 -6.25 14.16
CA GLY A 299 -17.03 -6.25 12.87
C GLY A 299 -16.32 -7.57 12.59
N ALA A 300 -16.93 -8.69 13.00
CA ALA A 300 -16.34 -10.03 12.98
C ALA A 300 -15.88 -10.58 11.62
N GLY A 301 -16.10 -9.86 10.51
CA GLY A 301 -15.70 -10.30 9.18
C GLY A 301 -16.29 -11.66 8.82
N ASP A 302 -15.42 -12.65 8.61
CA ASP A 302 -15.78 -14.04 8.33
C ASP A 302 -16.03 -14.89 9.59
N GLY A 303 -15.87 -14.31 10.79
CA GLY A 303 -16.07 -14.97 12.07
C GLY A 303 -14.88 -15.80 12.57
N THR A 304 -13.76 -15.83 11.85
CA THR A 304 -12.58 -16.66 12.18
C THR A 304 -12.10 -16.41 13.62
N LEU A 305 -12.02 -15.15 14.05
CA LEU A 305 -11.61 -14.79 15.41
C LEU A 305 -12.51 -15.45 16.47
N LEU A 306 -13.83 -15.33 16.31
CA LEU A 306 -14.79 -15.90 17.26
C LEU A 306 -14.70 -17.43 17.30
N CYS A 307 -14.55 -18.08 16.15
CA CYS A 307 -14.36 -19.54 16.09
C CYS A 307 -13.09 -19.96 16.82
N GLU A 308 -11.94 -19.31 16.54
CA GLU A 308 -10.68 -19.67 17.19
C GLU A 308 -10.69 -19.41 18.70
N VAL A 309 -11.29 -18.30 19.15
CA VAL A 309 -11.44 -18.01 20.59
C VAL A 309 -12.34 -19.05 21.26
N TYR A 310 -13.46 -19.42 20.63
CA TYR A 310 -14.35 -20.45 21.15
C TYR A 310 -13.62 -21.78 21.31
N ASP A 311 -12.93 -22.23 20.26
CA ASP A 311 -12.17 -23.48 20.26
C ASP A 311 -11.07 -23.48 21.34
N ALA A 312 -10.41 -22.34 21.55
CA ALA A 312 -9.40 -22.19 22.58
C ALA A 312 -9.96 -22.23 24.02
N ILE A 313 -11.15 -21.66 24.25
CA ILE A 313 -11.81 -21.68 25.57
C ILE A 313 -12.31 -23.07 25.95
N VAL A 314 -12.76 -23.88 24.97
CA VAL A 314 -13.35 -25.21 25.23
C VAL A 314 -12.32 -26.34 25.27
N THR A 315 -11.04 -26.06 25.01
CA THR A 315 -9.93 -27.03 25.01
C THR A 315 -9.31 -27.15 26.39
#